data_AF-A0A917XYF7-F1
#
_entry.id   AF-A0A917XYF7-F1
#
_cell.length_a   1.000
_cell.length_b   1.000
_cell.length_c   1.000
_cell.angle_alpha   90.00
_cell.angle_beta   90.00
_cell.angle_gamma   90.00
#
_symmetry.space_group_name_H-M   'P 1'
#
loop_
_entity.id
_entity.type
_entity.pdbx_description
1 polymer ?
#
loop_
_entity_poly.entity_id
_entity_poly.type
_entity_poly.pdbx_seq_one_letter_code
_entity_poly.pdbx_strand_id
1 'polypeptide(L)'
;MRKYLFILLSILILAACGEVKIHENVDEEVAKDSMQVMDRIFENIDNGIAIEDVSENDHKLFERFTNKYIDKTDTIPIELDGVDYSISLMASDSLIKYAKGASLESDKAVIEENYEYMMRYIEEGE
;
A
#
# COMPACT_ATOMS: atom_id res chain seq x y z
N MET A 1 33.63 7.40 7.36
CA MET A 1 33.17 6.28 6.50
C MET A 1 32.16 5.33 7.18
N ARG A 2 31.54 5.66 8.33
CA ARG A 2 30.49 4.83 8.96
C ARG A 2 29.05 5.23 8.59
N LYS A 3 28.85 6.42 8.02
CA LYS A 3 27.51 6.97 7.72
C LYS A 3 26.89 6.47 6.42
N TYR A 4 27.70 6.00 5.47
CA TYR A 4 27.20 5.47 4.18
C TYR A 4 26.83 3.97 4.24
N LEU A 5 27.23 3.26 5.31
CA LEU A 5 26.92 1.84 5.47
C LEU A 5 25.43 1.62 5.80
N PHE A 6 24.80 2.56 6.52
CA PHE A 6 23.40 2.47 6.89
C PHE A 6 22.46 2.70 5.70
N ILE A 7 22.83 3.57 4.76
CA ILE A 7 22.02 3.86 3.56
C ILE A 7 21.99 2.65 2.61
N LEU A 8 23.10 1.91 2.51
CA LEU A 8 23.17 0.69 1.70
C LEU A 8 22.42 -0.49 2.33
N LEU A 9 22.34 -0.54 3.65
CA LEU A 9 21.61 -1.60 4.36
C LEU A 9 20.09 -1.46 4.20
N SER A 10 19.57 -0.23 4.15
CA SER A 10 18.14 0.04 3.91
C SER A 10 17.69 -0.35 2.51
N ILE A 11 18.58 -0.31 1.51
CA ILE A 11 18.27 -0.71 0.12
C ILE A 11 18.29 -2.25 -0.03
N LEU A 12 19.06 -2.95 0.80
CA LEU A 12 19.18 -4.42 0.75
C LEU A 12 17.98 -5.16 1.38
N ILE A 13 17.21 -4.51 2.25
CA ILE A 13 16.02 -5.13 2.87
C ILE A 13 14.83 -5.19 1.88
N LEU A 14 14.80 -4.30 0.87
CA LEU A 14 13.82 -4.37 -0.23
C LEU A 14 14.03 -5.55 -1.18
N ALA A 15 15.20 -6.20 -1.15
CA ALA A 15 15.52 -7.35 -2.01
C ALA A 15 15.24 -8.71 -1.33
N ALA A 16 14.73 -8.72 -0.10
CA ALA A 16 14.47 -9.95 0.66
C ALA A 16 13.00 -10.40 0.65
N CYS A 17 12.07 -9.58 0.15
CA CYS A 17 10.76 -10.07 -0.29
C CYS A 17 10.94 -10.62 -1.70
N GLY A 18 10.61 -11.89 -1.91
CA GLY A 18 10.73 -12.52 -3.23
C GLY A 18 10.10 -11.65 -4.31
N GLU A 19 10.73 -11.60 -5.49
CA GLU A 19 10.26 -10.79 -6.61
C GLU A 19 8.78 -11.13 -6.88
N VAL A 20 7.86 -10.26 -6.43
CA VAL A 20 6.42 -10.44 -6.64
C VAL A 20 6.21 -10.43 -8.14
N LYS A 21 5.67 -11.53 -8.66
CA LYS A 21 5.44 -11.69 -10.09
C LYS A 21 4.19 -10.88 -10.45
N ILE A 22 4.37 -9.72 -11.07
CA ILE A 22 3.26 -8.91 -11.58
C ILE A 22 2.77 -9.54 -12.88
N HIS A 23 1.47 -9.85 -12.96
CA HIS A 23 0.83 -10.40 -14.15
C HIS A 23 0.87 -9.40 -15.31
N GLU A 24 0.97 -9.87 -16.56
CA GLU A 24 1.10 -9.00 -17.74
C GLU A 24 -0.12 -8.10 -18.02
N ASN A 25 -1.26 -8.42 -17.39
CA ASN A 25 -2.51 -7.65 -17.48
C ASN A 25 -2.64 -6.57 -16.41
N VAL A 26 -1.66 -6.46 -15.52
CA VAL A 26 -1.67 -5.53 -14.40
C VAL A 26 -0.67 -4.42 -14.71
N ASP A 27 -1.09 -3.17 -14.53
CA ASP A 27 -0.17 -2.04 -14.62
C ASP A 27 0.86 -2.11 -13.49
N GLU A 28 2.14 -2.21 -13.86
CA GLU A 28 3.25 -2.35 -12.92
C GLU A 28 3.36 -1.17 -11.95
N GLU A 29 2.95 0.03 -12.37
CA GLU A 29 2.97 1.22 -11.53
C GLU A 29 1.84 1.17 -10.48
N VAL A 30 0.63 0.77 -10.88
CA VAL A 30 -0.50 0.54 -9.96
C VAL A 30 -0.16 -0.53 -8.93
N ALA A 31 0.38 -1.67 -9.37
CA ALA A 31 0.77 -2.76 -8.48
C ALA A 31 1.80 -2.29 -7.44
N LYS A 32 2.88 -1.63 -7.88
CA LYS A 32 3.96 -1.18 -6.99
C LYS A 32 3.51 -0.11 -6.01
N ASP A 33 2.74 0.87 -6.47
CA ASP A 33 2.24 1.94 -5.61
C ASP A 33 1.29 1.38 -4.53
N SER A 34 0.38 0.47 -4.92
CA SER A 34 -0.53 -0.20 -3.99
C SER A 34 0.20 -1.08 -2.98
N MET A 35 1.15 -1.91 -3.42
CA MET A 35 1.98 -2.73 -2.52
C MET A 35 2.73 -1.86 -1.51
N GLN A 36 3.37 -0.78 -1.99
CA GLN A 36 4.14 0.10 -1.12
C GLN A 36 3.26 0.75 -0.04
N VAL A 37 2.04 1.18 -0.38
CA VAL A 37 1.09 1.74 0.59
C VAL A 37 0.67 0.69 1.61
N MET A 38 0.30 -0.51 1.17
CA MET A 38 -0.11 -1.60 2.05
C MET A 38 1.00 -2.02 3.01
N ASP A 39 2.23 -2.20 2.52
CA ASP A 39 3.38 -2.55 3.34
C ASP A 39 3.61 -1.52 4.48
N ARG A 40 3.49 -0.22 4.16
CA ARG A 40 3.65 0.84 5.16
C ARG A 40 2.47 0.92 6.13
N ILE A 41 1.25 0.59 5.71
CA ILE A 41 0.10 0.48 6.60
C ILE A 41 0.35 -0.64 7.63
N PHE A 42 0.73 -1.84 7.18
CA PHE A 42 1.03 -2.96 8.09
C PHE A 42 2.16 -2.63 9.05
N GLU A 43 3.27 -2.10 8.54
CA GLU A 43 4.40 -1.74 9.38
C GLU A 43 3.99 -0.73 10.47
N ASN A 44 3.16 0.26 10.14
CA ASN A 44 2.69 1.22 11.14
C ASN A 44 1.73 0.58 12.14
N ILE A 45 0.80 -0.27 11.70
CA ILE A 45 -0.13 -0.99 12.58
C ILE A 45 0.63 -1.89 13.56
N ASP A 46 1.60 -2.66 13.07
CA ASP A 46 2.42 -3.58 13.88
C ASP A 46 3.26 -2.84 14.92
N ASN A 47 3.70 -1.63 14.58
CA ASN A 47 4.43 -0.75 15.50
C ASN A 47 3.51 0.10 16.39
N GLY A 48 2.18 -0.02 16.27
CA GLY A 48 1.22 0.76 17.04
C GLY A 48 1.24 2.26 16.73
N ILE A 49 1.61 2.64 15.50
CA ILE A 49 1.70 4.01 15.02
C ILE A 49 0.34 4.40 14.41
N ALA A 50 -0.28 5.44 14.95
CA ALA A 50 -1.51 6.00 14.41
C ALA A 50 -1.23 6.89 13.18
N ILE A 51 -2.25 7.13 12.34
CA ILE A 51 -2.09 7.88 11.08
C ILE A 51 -1.54 9.31 11.30
N GLU A 52 -1.87 9.92 12.43
CA GLU A 52 -1.41 11.25 12.85
C GLU A 52 0.07 11.29 13.27
N ASP A 53 0.63 10.12 13.62
CA ASP A 53 1.98 9.96 14.15
C ASP A 53 2.96 9.35 13.13
N VAL A 54 2.49 9.07 11.89
CA VAL A 54 3.33 8.49 10.84
C VAL A 54 4.49 9.41 10.46
N SER A 55 5.56 8.83 9.92
CA SER A 55 6.67 9.63 9.44
C SER A 55 6.26 10.56 8.31
N GLU A 56 6.96 11.69 8.16
CA GLU A 56 6.76 12.63 7.05
C GLU A 56 6.88 11.96 5.67
N ASN A 57 7.70 10.91 5.56
CA ASN A 57 7.86 10.15 4.32
C ASN A 57 6.61 9.31 4.03
N ASP A 58 6.05 8.66 5.04
CA ASP A 58 4.83 7.85 4.91
C ASP A 58 3.63 8.74 4.63
N HIS A 59 3.55 9.89 5.30
CA HIS A 59 2.53 10.90 5.01
C HIS A 59 2.56 11.30 3.53
N LYS A 60 3.74 11.60 2.98
CA LYS A 60 3.91 11.93 1.55
C LYS A 60 3.63 10.77 0.61
N LEU A 61 3.90 9.54 1.04
CA LEU A 61 3.55 8.34 0.28
C LEU A 61 2.02 8.24 0.17
N PHE A 62 1.32 8.28 1.30
CA PHE A 62 -0.13 8.19 1.37
C PHE A 62 -0.83 9.33 0.63
N GLU A 63 -0.32 10.56 0.78
CA GLU A 63 -0.85 11.73 0.09
C GLU A 63 -0.68 11.60 -1.44
N ARG A 64 0.48 11.14 -1.90
CA ARG A 64 0.75 10.94 -3.33
C ARG A 64 -0.15 9.86 -3.92
N PHE A 65 -0.28 8.73 -3.22
CA PHE A 65 -1.16 7.64 -3.63
C PHE A 65 -2.62 8.12 -3.72
N THR A 66 -3.10 8.79 -2.67
CA THR A 66 -4.45 9.39 -2.63
C THR A 66 -4.66 10.36 -3.80
N ASN A 67 -3.71 11.28 -4.03
CA ASN A 67 -3.83 12.25 -5.12
C ASN A 67 -3.81 11.62 -6.52
N LYS A 68 -3.20 10.45 -6.67
CA LYS A 68 -3.03 9.76 -7.94
C LYS A 68 -4.18 8.83 -8.27
N TYR A 69 -4.80 8.24 -7.25
CA TYR A 69 -5.77 7.17 -7.43
C TYR A 69 -7.14 7.43 -6.81
N ILE A 70 -7.31 8.43 -5.95
CA ILE A 70 -8.61 8.76 -5.33
C ILE A 70 -9.08 10.10 -5.88
N ASP A 71 -10.32 10.17 -6.38
CA ASP A 71 -10.90 11.43 -6.82
C ASP A 71 -11.03 12.37 -5.60
N LYS A 72 -10.67 13.65 -5.76
CA LYS A 72 -10.81 14.64 -4.68
C LYS A 72 -12.27 15.03 -4.44
N THR A 73 -13.16 14.70 -5.38
CA THR A 73 -14.58 15.02 -5.34
C THR A 73 -15.45 13.85 -4.87
N ASP A 74 -14.93 12.62 -4.86
CA ASP A 74 -15.62 11.42 -4.43
C ASP A 74 -14.65 10.42 -3.80
N THR A 75 -15.11 9.57 -2.87
CA THR A 75 -14.28 8.50 -2.26
C THR A 75 -13.99 7.33 -3.20
N ILE A 76 -14.24 7.50 -4.50
CA ILE A 76 -14.11 6.47 -5.53
C ILE A 76 -12.75 6.66 -6.23
N PRO A 77 -12.06 5.56 -6.56
CA PRO A 77 -10.84 5.67 -7.34
C PRO A 77 -11.05 6.40 -8.66
N ILE A 78 -10.01 7.10 -9.15
CA ILE A 78 -9.97 7.60 -10.53
C ILE A 78 -10.25 6.41 -11.46
N GLU A 79 -11.01 6.62 -12.54
CA GLU A 79 -11.36 5.57 -13.50
C GLU A 79 -10.09 4.82 -13.97
N LEU A 80 -9.90 3.64 -13.40
CA LEU A 80 -8.96 2.62 -13.85
C LEU A 80 -9.79 1.50 -14.48
N ASP A 81 -9.21 0.81 -15.46
CA ASP A 81 -9.89 -0.29 -16.13
C ASP A 81 -9.56 -1.63 -15.46
N GLY A 82 -10.56 -2.51 -15.39
CA GLY A 82 -10.34 -3.92 -15.04
C GLY A 82 -9.70 -4.16 -13.68
N VAL A 83 -8.67 -5.00 -13.66
CA VAL A 83 -8.00 -5.48 -12.43
C VAL A 83 -7.26 -4.37 -11.69
N ASP A 84 -6.77 -3.34 -12.39
CA ASP A 84 -6.05 -2.21 -11.80
C ASP A 84 -6.97 -1.39 -10.87
N TYR A 85 -8.25 -1.28 -11.22
CA TYR A 85 -9.26 -0.67 -10.35
C TYR A 85 -9.40 -1.43 -9.03
N SER A 86 -9.46 -2.76 -9.09
CA SER A 86 -9.56 -3.59 -7.89
C SER A 86 -8.32 -3.46 -7.01
N ILE A 87 -7.13 -3.46 -7.59
CA ILE A 87 -5.86 -3.29 -6.87
C ILE A 87 -5.81 -1.92 -6.17
N SER A 88 -6.15 -0.83 -6.86
CA SER A 88 -6.12 0.51 -6.26
C SER A 88 -7.22 0.71 -5.22
N LEU A 89 -8.40 0.11 -5.44
CA LEU A 89 -9.52 0.17 -4.51
C LEU A 89 -9.19 -0.50 -3.17
N MET A 90 -8.57 -1.67 -3.18
CA MET A 90 -8.17 -2.38 -1.95
C MET A 90 -7.14 -1.60 -1.14
N ALA A 91 -6.12 -1.03 -1.80
CA ALA A 91 -5.13 -0.18 -1.12
C ALA A 91 -5.78 1.11 -0.57
N SER A 92 -6.67 1.73 -1.34
CA SER A 92 -7.40 2.95 -0.93
C SER A 92 -8.33 2.68 0.26
N ASP A 93 -9.12 1.61 0.22
CA ASP A 93 -10.02 1.23 1.31
C ASP A 93 -9.23 0.93 2.60
N SER A 94 -8.10 0.24 2.47
CA SER A 94 -7.21 -0.05 3.61
C SER A 94 -6.61 1.22 4.20
N LEU A 95 -6.18 2.17 3.36
CA LEU A 95 -5.69 3.47 3.81
C LEU A 95 -6.79 4.28 4.53
N ILE A 96 -8.04 4.26 4.02
CA ILE A 96 -9.18 4.91 4.66
C ILE A 96 -9.48 4.28 6.03
N LYS A 97 -9.44 2.95 6.14
CA LYS A 97 -9.63 2.24 7.41
C LYS A 97 -8.53 2.56 8.41
N TYR A 98 -7.28 2.53 7.96
CA TYR A 98 -6.15 2.93 8.79
C TYR A 98 -6.27 4.38 9.28
N ALA A 99 -6.65 5.30 8.39
CA ALA A 99 -6.87 6.71 8.72
C ALA A 99 -8.03 6.96 9.69
N LYS A 100 -9.03 6.06 9.74
CA LYS A 100 -10.11 6.09 10.73
C LYS A 100 -9.69 5.52 12.09
N GLY A 101 -8.41 5.19 12.25
CA GLY A 101 -7.84 4.65 13.47
C GLY A 101 -8.20 3.20 13.64
N ALA A 102 -7.78 2.34 12.69
CA ALA A 102 -7.91 0.88 12.75
C ALA A 102 -7.49 0.36 14.14
N SER A 103 -8.48 0.24 15.02
CA SER A 103 -8.30 0.03 16.46
C SER A 103 -9.00 -1.23 16.93
N LEU A 104 -9.90 -1.76 16.09
CA LEU A 104 -10.56 -3.04 16.29
C LEU A 104 -9.82 -4.11 15.49
N GLU A 105 -9.74 -5.30 16.06
CA GLU A 105 -9.19 -6.48 15.39
C GLU A 105 -9.92 -6.78 14.07
N SER A 106 -11.21 -6.45 13.99
CA SER A 106 -11.98 -6.57 12.75
C SER A 106 -11.49 -5.64 11.64
N ASP A 107 -10.99 -4.44 11.96
CA ASP A 107 -10.49 -3.51 10.95
C ASP A 107 -9.15 -3.99 10.39
N LYS A 108 -8.30 -4.55 11.27
CA LYS A 108 -7.04 -5.18 10.87
C LYS A 108 -7.28 -6.40 9.97
N ALA A 109 -8.21 -7.26 10.35
CA ALA A 109 -8.58 -8.43 9.55
C ALA A 109 -9.06 -8.05 8.13
N VAL A 110 -9.80 -6.94 7.99
CA VAL A 110 -10.21 -6.46 6.67
C VAL A 110 -9.03 -5.91 5.86
N ILE A 111 -8.08 -5.23 6.51
CA ILE A 111 -6.86 -4.75 5.85
C ILE A 111 -6.00 -5.94 5.38
N GLU A 112 -5.89 -6.99 6.20
CA GLU A 112 -5.24 -8.26 5.83
C GLU A 112 -5.94 -8.93 4.64
N GLU A 113 -7.27 -9.06 4.69
CA GLU A 113 -8.04 -9.65 3.60
C GLU A 113 -7.89 -8.85 2.29
N ASN A 114 -7.93 -7.51 2.37
CA ASN A 114 -7.68 -6.63 1.23
C ASN A 114 -6.27 -6.86 0.65
N TYR A 115 -5.25 -7.04 1.49
CA TYR A 115 -3.90 -7.33 1.03
C TYR A 115 -3.82 -8.67 0.29
N GLU A 116 -4.38 -9.73 0.87
CA GLU A 116 -4.37 -11.06 0.25
C GLU A 116 -5.06 -11.06 -1.12
N TYR A 117 -6.23 -10.42 -1.23
CA TYR A 117 -6.91 -10.29 -2.52
C TYR A 117 -6.12 -9.43 -3.49
N MET A 118 -5.60 -8.28 -3.05
CA MET A 118 -4.78 -7.40 -3.89
C MET A 118 -3.58 -8.15 -4.46
N MET A 119 -2.89 -8.95 -3.64
CA MET A 119 -1.75 -9.75 -4.09
C MET A 119 -2.17 -10.80 -5.12
N ARG A 120 -3.32 -11.46 -4.94
CA ARG A 120 -3.86 -12.37 -5.95
C ARG A 120 -4.15 -11.67 -7.28
N TYR A 121 -4.79 -10.49 -7.24
CA TYR A 121 -5.01 -9.69 -8.45
C TYR A 121 -3.70 -9.30 -9.14
N ILE A 122 -2.68 -8.93 -8.38
CA ILE A 122 -1.35 -8.59 -8.91
C ILE A 122 -0.68 -9.81 -9.57
N GLU A 123 -0.76 -10.99 -8.96
CA GLU A 123 -0.06 -12.19 -9.43
C GLU A 123 -0.80 -12.98 -10.51
N GLU A 124 -2.13 -13.01 -10.45
CA GLU A 124 -3.01 -13.79 -11.32
C GLU A 124 -3.63 -12.93 -12.44
N GLY A 125 -3.75 -11.61 -12.24
CA GLY A 125 -4.34 -10.69 -13.21
C GLY A 125 -5.86 -10.81 -13.35
N GLU A 126 -6.54 -11.46 -12.40
CA GLU A 126 -7.99 -11.76 -12.41
C GLU A 126 -8.64 -11.67 -11.02
#